data_AF-A0AAW7KLE5-F1
#
_entry.id   AF-A0AAW7KLE5-F1
#
_cell.length_a   1.000
_cell.length_b   1.000
_cell.length_c   1.000
_cell.angle_alpha   90.00
_cell.angle_beta   90.00
_cell.angle_gamma   90.00
#
_symmetry.space_group_name_H-M   'P 1'
#
loop_
_entity.id
_entity.type
_entity.pdbx_description
1 polymer ?
#
loop_
_entity_poly.entity_id
_entity_poly.type
_entity_poly.pdbx_seq_one_letter_code
_entity_poly.pdbx_strand_id
1 'polypeptide(L)' 'MLIYAHERGNSYGSTYFVSFCEVELVIMLVWKNNSFVYNKEEIDEVINTTASVNSELKLAIYQFIEKTNYLMYLSYKELH' A
#
# COMPACT_ATOMS: atom_id res chain seq x y z
N MET A 1 -13.72 -0.46 -10.61
CA MET A 1 -12.50 -0.28 -9.80
C MET A 1 -12.51 -1.36 -8.74
N LEU A 2 -11.59 -2.32 -8.80
CA LEU A 2 -11.49 -3.41 -7.83
C LEU A 2 -10.13 -3.24 -7.17
N ILE A 3 -10.14 -2.58 -6.01
CA ILE A 3 -8.95 -2.50 -5.18
C ILE A 3 -9.01 -3.70 -4.25
N TYR A 4 -8.08 -4.64 -4.40
CA TYR A 4 -7.97 -5.81 -3.54
C TYR A 4 -6.51 -5.98 -3.14
N ALA A 5 -6.30 -6.30 -1.86
CA ALA A 5 -4.99 -6.49 -1.25
C ALA A 5 -4.86 -7.96 -0.86
N HIS A 6 -3.70 -8.57 -1.12
CA HIS A 6 -3.37 -9.91 -0.64
C HIS A 6 -2.02 -9.91 0.06
N GLU A 7 -1.95 -10.49 1.24
CA GLU A 7 -0.75 -10.47 2.09
C GLU A 7 0.24 -11.56 1.68
N ARG A 8 1.53 -11.21 1.60
CA ARG A 8 2.64 -12.16 1.74
C ARG A 8 3.51 -11.73 2.91
N GLY A 9 3.27 -12.33 4.08
CA GLY A 9 4.05 -12.07 5.28
C GLY A 9 5.43 -12.75 5.22
N ASN A 10 6.47 -12.04 5.63
CA ASN A 10 7.75 -12.64 6.03
C ASN A 10 8.15 -12.10 7.41
N SER A 11 9.21 -12.65 8.01
CA SER A 11 9.67 -12.28 9.36
C SER A 11 10.08 -10.81 9.55
N TYR A 12 10.06 -9.99 8.48
CA TYR A 12 10.53 -8.61 8.47
C TYR A 12 9.51 -7.61 7.88
N GLY A 13 8.33 -8.07 7.44
CA GLY A 13 7.37 -7.20 6.76
C GLY A 13 6.13 -7.89 6.21
N SER A 14 5.29 -7.07 5.57
CA SER A 14 4.06 -7.48 4.88
C SER A 14 4.05 -6.88 3.48
N THR A 15 3.73 -7.66 2.45
CA THR A 15 3.51 -7.13 1.10
C THR A 15 2.05 -7.25 0.74
N TYR A 16 1.49 -6.19 0.15
CA TYR A 16 0.18 -6.24 -0.47
C TYR A 16 0.13 -5.52 -1.81
N PHE A 17 -0.94 -5.74 -2.54
CA PHE A 17 -1.09 -5.30 -3.92
C PHE A 17 -2.31 -4.39 -4.04
N VAL A 18 -2.28 -3.43 -4.95
CA VAL A 18 -3.39 -2.50 -5.22
C VAL A 18 -3.55 -2.40 -6.73
N SER A 19 -4.57 -3.04 -7.28
CA SER A 19 -4.84 -2.99 -8.72
C SER A 19 -5.82 -1.85 -9.09
N PHE A 20 -5.51 -1.08 -10.13
CA PHE A 20 -6.37 -0.04 -10.71
C PHE A 20 -5.94 0.25 -12.15
N CYS A 21 -6.85 0.66 -13.04
CA CYS A 21 -6.53 1.07 -14.41
C CYS A 21 -5.54 0.15 -15.16
N GLU A 22 -5.67 -1.17 -14.99
CA GLU A 22 -4.76 -2.18 -15.57
C GLU A 22 -3.30 -2.14 -15.04
N VAL A 23 -3.05 -1.35 -14.01
CA VAL A 23 -1.81 -1.25 -13.25
C VAL A 23 -1.97 -1.98 -11.91
N GLU A 24 -0.88 -2.57 -11.41
CA GLU A 24 -0.80 -3.14 -10.07
C GLU A 24 0.34 -2.48 -9.31
N LEU A 25 0.01 -1.81 -8.20
CA LEU A 25 1.02 -1.35 -7.25
C LEU A 25 1.38 -2.49 -6.31
N VAL A 26 2.68 -2.70 -6.14
CA VAL A 26 3.22 -3.60 -5.12
C VAL A 26 3.65 -2.74 -3.93
N ILE A 27 3.06 -2.98 -2.77
CA ILE A 27 3.30 -2.20 -1.56
C ILE A 27 3.96 -3.10 -0.53
N MET A 28 5.27 -2.93 -0.39
CA MET A 28 6.06 -3.60 0.63
C MET A 28 6.10 -2.74 1.90
N LEU A 29 5.56 -3.28 2.98
CA LEU A 29 5.63 -2.72 4.32
C LEU A 29 6.77 -3.34 5.10
N VAL A 30 7.61 -2.48 5.66
CA VAL A 30 8.69 -2.84 6.58
C VAL A 30 8.32 -2.34 7.96
N TRP A 31 8.44 -3.20 8.97
CA TRP A 31 8.25 -2.78 10.37
C TRP A 31 9.46 -1.97 10.84
N LYS A 32 9.25 -0.72 11.22
CA LYS A 32 10.30 0.18 11.71
C LYS A 32 9.74 1.11 12.77
N ASN A 33 10.43 1.23 13.91
CA ASN A 33 10.06 2.16 14.98
C ASN A 33 8.59 2.08 15.43
N ASN A 34 8.06 0.85 15.59
CA ASN A 34 6.69 0.59 16.03
C ASN A 34 5.59 1.04 15.03
N SER A 35 5.93 1.12 13.74
CA SER A 35 4.97 1.33 12.66
C SER A 35 5.39 0.60 11.38
N PHE A 36 4.45 0.41 10.47
CA PHE A 36 4.76 -0.02 9.11
C PHE A 36 5.12 1.18 8.23
N VAL A 37 6.19 1.03 7.44
CA VAL A 37 6.66 2.03 6.48
C VAL A 37 6.70 1.40 5.10
N TYR A 38 6.25 2.13 4.08
CA TYR A 38 6.37 1.75 2.66
C TYR A 38 7.25 2.74 1.91
N ASN A 39 7.77 2.32 0.77
CA ASN A 39 8.53 3.18 -0.12
C ASN A 39 7.59 4.12 -0.91
N LYS A 40 7.38 5.33 -0.40
CA LYS A 40 6.48 6.29 -1.07
C LYS A 40 7.00 6.72 -2.45
N GLU A 41 8.32 6.82 -2.65
CA GLU A 41 8.89 7.26 -3.93
C GLU A 41 8.52 6.29 -5.07
N GLU A 42 8.57 4.98 -4.80
CA GLU A 42 8.18 3.94 -5.76
C GLU A 42 6.68 4.00 -6.08
N ILE A 43 5.84 4.27 -5.08
CA ILE A 43 4.41 4.49 -5.28
C ILE A 43 4.15 5.74 -6.12
N ASP A 44 4.84 6.83 -5.81
CA ASP A 44 4.71 8.11 -6.53
C ASP A 44 5.16 7.96 -7.98
N GLU A 45 6.22 7.21 -8.26
CA GLU A 45 6.68 6.92 -9.63
C GLU A 45 5.57 6.26 -10.46
N VAL A 46 5.01 5.14 -9.99
CA VAL A 46 3.98 4.40 -10.73
C VAL A 46 2.69 5.23 -10.89
N ILE A 47 2.26 5.91 -9.83
CA ILE A 47 1.06 6.76 -9.85
C ILE A 47 1.21 7.93 -10.83
N ASN A 48 2.41 8.53 -10.92
CA ASN A 48 2.65 9.68 -11.79
C ASN A 48 2.90 9.29 -13.25
N THR A 49 3.45 8.11 -13.53
CA THR A 49 3.64 7.62 -14.90
C THR A 49 2.36 7.07 -15.54
N THR A 50 1.33 6.77 -14.73
CA THR A 50 0.07 6.20 -15.24
C THR A 50 -0.86 7.32 -15.74
N ALA A 51 -0.98 7.47 -17.06
CA ALA A 51 -1.71 8.57 -17.71
C ALA A 51 -3.20 8.66 -17.33
N SER A 52 -3.83 7.53 -16.96
CA SER A 52 -5.23 7.47 -16.55
C SER A 52 -5.48 7.90 -15.10
N VAL A 53 -4.42 8.19 -14.33
CA VAL A 53 -4.53 8.53 -12.92
C VAL A 53 -4.60 10.04 -12.73
N ASN A 54 -5.84 10.55 -12.60
CA ASN A 54 -6.10 11.95 -12.26
C ASN A 54 -5.90 12.23 -10.76
N SER A 55 -5.88 13.52 -10.37
CA SER A 55 -5.64 13.94 -8.98
C SER A 55 -6.59 13.33 -7.94
N GLU A 56 -7.86 13.11 -8.30
CA GLU A 56 -8.85 12.49 -7.41
C GLU A 56 -8.52 11.00 -7.17
N LEU A 57 -8.15 10.28 -8.23
CA LEU A 57 -7.74 8.89 -8.14
C LEU A 57 -6.43 8.75 -7.37
N LYS A 58 -5.47 9.67 -7.54
CA LYS A 58 -4.25 9.72 -6.71
C LYS A 58 -4.60 9.80 -5.24
N LEU A 59 -5.46 10.75 -4.88
CA LEU A 59 -5.90 10.93 -3.49
C LEU A 59 -6.58 9.67 -2.94
N ALA A 60 -7.46 9.04 -3.73
CA ALA A 60 -8.13 7.81 -3.34
C ALA A 60 -7.15 6.65 -3.12
N ILE A 61 -6.13 6.51 -3.97
CA ILE A 61 -5.08 5.50 -3.84
C ILE A 61 -4.29 5.73 -2.54
N TYR A 62 -3.80 6.95 -2.28
CA TYR A 62 -3.06 7.20 -1.03
C TYR A 62 -3.93 6.97 0.20
N GLN A 63 -5.19 7.41 0.20
CA GLN A 63 -6.11 7.15 1.31
C GLN A 63 -6.34 5.65 1.53
N PHE A 64 -6.41 4.86 0.46
CA PHE A 64 -6.52 3.41 0.55
C PHE A 64 -5.26 2.79 1.19
N ILE A 65 -4.08 3.22 0.74
CA ILE A 65 -2.78 2.76 1.26
C ILE A 65 -2.67 3.05 2.75
N GLU A 66 -2.92 4.29 3.18
CA GLU A 66 -2.81 4.68 4.60
C GLU A 66 -3.79 3.90 5.49
N LYS A 67 -5.04 3.72 5.04
CA LYS A 67 -6.04 2.91 5.78
C LYS A 67 -5.62 1.46 5.87
N THR A 68 -5.11 0.89 4.78
CA THR A 68 -4.66 -0.51 4.75
C THR A 68 -3.47 -0.72 5.67
N ASN A 69 -2.47 0.17 5.64
CA ASN A 69 -1.31 0.12 6.52
C ASN A 69 -1.72 0.21 8.00
N TYR A 70 -2.68 1.08 8.32
CA TYR A 70 -3.19 1.20 9.68
C TYR A 70 -3.91 -0.07 10.15
N LEU A 71 -4.74 -0.68 9.31
CA LEU A 71 -5.40 -1.95 9.62
C LEU A 71 -4.40 -3.09 9.82
N MET A 72 -3.36 -3.17 8.99
CA MET A 72 -2.28 -4.14 9.18
C MET A 72 -1.49 -3.90 10.47
N TYR A 73 -1.21 -2.64 10.81
CA TYR A 73 -0.56 -2.30 12.08
C TYR A 73 -1.39 -2.76 13.28
N LEU A 74 -2.71 -2.53 13.27
CA LEU A 74 -3.60 -3.01 14.33
C LEU A 74 -3.56 -4.54 14.45
N SER A 75 -3.66 -5.24 13.31
CA SER A 75 -3.61 -6.70 13.30
C SER A 75 -2.26 -7.25 13.80
N TYR A 76 -1.15 -6.59 13.49
CA TYR A 76 0.18 -7.01 13.95
C TYR A 76 0.37 -6.75 15.44
N LYS A 77 -0.10 -5.60 15.93
CA LYS A 77 -0.04 -5.22 17.36
C LYS A 77 -0.90 -6.11 18.25
N GLU A 78 -2.01 -6.65 17.75
CA GLU A 78 -2.81 -7.61 18.53
C GLU A 78 -2.11 -8.96 18.73
N LEU A 79 -1.11 -9.28 17.90
CA LEU A 79 -0.36 -10.54 17.95
C LEU A 79 0.96 -10.45 18.76
N HIS A 80 1.43 -9.25 19.11
CA HIS A 80 2.72 -8.98 19.75
C HIS A 80 2.63 -7.96 20.89
#